data_AF-A0A084AQ09-F1
#
_entry.id   AF-A0A084AQ09-F1
#
_cell.length_a   1.000
_cell.length_b   1.000
_cell.length_c   1.000
_cell.angle_alpha   90.00
_cell.angle_beta   90.00
_cell.angle_gamma   90.00
#
_symmetry.space_group_name_H-M   'P 1'
#
loop_
_entity.id
_entity.type
_entity.pdbx_description
1 polymer ?
#
loop_
_entity_poly.entity_id
_entity_poly.type
_entity_poly.pdbx_seq_one_letter_code
_entity_poly.pdbx_strand_id
1 'polypeptide(L)'
;MYVFAAFLMDYDLIRWEQIPSVGWTLKLIIIQPMQESQFDIFDWYPKFQACLQHFLDHGQHSKPVQAVAAFVNIRLPAQRGLAMASDGAAASNRNSLSLQPSVIVVPYIRRLVATGFDSPAVLHGFFGDEWPQGIGAFHESERRNYLFASKSDNWLKVKNAYDMEDGQTIPFLRPLQNVTEKEIEAAETSWSEWLAVQDWMLGPRAPGAAGNADGV
;
A
#
# COMPACT_ATOMS: atom_id res chain seq x y z
N MET A 1 7.07 29.13 5.41
CA MET A 1 6.30 28.51 6.52
C MET A 1 5.03 29.31 6.88
N TYR A 2 4.38 30.00 5.92
CA TYR A 2 3.13 30.75 6.16
C TYR A 2 2.06 30.54 5.07
N VAL A 3 2.30 29.69 4.07
CA VAL A 3 1.28 29.27 3.09
C VAL A 3 0.47 28.07 3.62
N PHE A 4 0.90 27.48 4.75
CA PHE A 4 0.34 26.24 5.32
C PHE A 4 -0.91 26.41 6.21
N ALA A 5 -1.32 27.63 6.54
CA ALA A 5 -2.45 27.88 7.45
C ALA A 5 -3.71 28.39 6.73
N ALA A 6 -3.59 28.95 5.52
CA ALA A 6 -4.71 29.64 4.87
C ALA A 6 -5.70 28.69 4.17
N PHE A 7 -5.30 27.46 3.85
CA PHE A 7 -6.17 26.49 3.16
C PHE A 7 -7.02 25.63 4.11
N LEU A 8 -6.83 25.78 5.43
CA LEU A 8 -7.53 24.98 6.45
C LEU A 8 -8.75 25.68 7.06
N MET A 9 -9.03 26.95 6.74
CA MET A 9 -10.15 27.68 7.34
C MET A 9 -11.47 27.67 6.53
N ASP A 10 -11.50 27.10 5.32
CA ASP A 10 -12.71 27.12 4.47
C ASP A 10 -13.39 25.74 4.29
N TYR A 11 -12.91 24.70 4.99
CA TYR A 11 -13.49 23.34 4.95
C TYR A 11 -14.41 23.03 6.15
N ASP A 12 -14.94 24.05 6.83
CA ASP A 12 -15.95 23.88 7.90
C ASP A 12 -17.37 23.56 7.39
N LEU A 13 -17.51 23.24 6.10
CA LEU A 13 -18.80 22.96 5.44
C LEU A 13 -18.98 21.52 4.94
N ILE A 14 -18.21 20.57 5.48
CA ILE A 14 -18.57 19.15 5.43
C ILE A 14 -18.88 18.71 6.85
N ARG A 15 -20.16 18.79 7.24
CA ARG A 15 -20.65 18.15 8.46
C ARG A 15 -20.43 16.65 8.34
N TRP A 16 -19.43 16.14 9.04
CA TRP A 16 -19.11 14.71 9.18
C TRP A 16 -20.13 13.90 10.00
N GLU A 17 -21.33 14.44 10.29
CA GLU A 17 -22.30 13.83 11.22
C GLU A 17 -23.38 12.96 10.58
N GLN A 18 -23.33 12.69 9.27
CA GLN A 18 -24.43 11.94 8.64
C GLN A 18 -24.03 11.05 7.47
N ILE A 19 -23.08 10.14 7.70
CA ILE A 19 -22.90 8.97 6.85
C ILE A 19 -23.17 7.72 7.71
N PRO A 20 -24.31 7.02 7.52
CA PRO A 20 -24.60 5.82 8.27
C PRO A 20 -23.55 4.75 7.97
N SER A 21 -23.17 4.06 9.05
CA SER A 21 -22.24 2.95 9.13
C SER A 21 -22.40 1.92 8.01
N VAL A 22 -21.65 2.08 6.93
CA VAL A 22 -21.26 0.96 6.07
C VAL A 22 -19.81 0.64 6.41
N GLY A 23 -19.56 -0.60 6.80
CA GLY A 23 -18.28 -1.08 7.30
C GLY A 23 -17.15 -0.79 6.32
N TRP A 24 -16.42 0.29 6.55
CA TRP A 24 -15.18 0.61 5.87
C TRP A 24 -14.03 -0.23 6.45
N THR A 25 -14.14 -1.57 6.39
CA THR A 25 -12.94 -2.40 6.20
C THR A 25 -12.59 -2.36 4.73
N LEU A 26 -12.26 -1.17 4.24
CA LEU A 26 -11.55 -1.06 2.99
C LEU A 26 -10.16 -1.61 3.29
N LYS A 27 -9.94 -2.87 2.93
CA LYS A 27 -8.64 -3.39 2.45
C LYS A 27 -8.33 -2.57 1.18
N LEU A 28 -8.11 -1.27 1.34
CA LEU A 28 -7.84 -0.33 0.28
C LEU A 28 -6.37 -0.47 -0.04
N ILE A 29 -6.06 -1.55 -0.75
CA ILE A 29 -4.94 -1.50 -1.68
C ILE A 29 -5.46 -0.60 -2.81
N ILE A 30 -5.41 0.73 -2.62
CA ILE A 30 -5.44 1.63 -3.77
C ILE A 30 -4.13 1.37 -4.49
N ILE A 31 -4.14 0.40 -5.42
CA ILE A 31 -3.18 0.40 -6.51
C ILE A 31 -3.67 1.56 -7.38
N GLN A 32 -3.18 2.77 -7.14
CA GLN A 32 -3.34 3.86 -8.09
C GLN A 32 -2.87 3.34 -9.46
N PRO A 33 -3.55 3.68 -10.56
CA PRO A 33 -3.05 3.35 -11.88
C PRO A 33 -1.63 3.92 -11.98
N MET A 34 -0.67 3.01 -12.21
CA MET A 34 0.70 3.39 -12.53
C MET A 34 0.64 4.49 -13.59
N GLN A 35 1.39 5.59 -13.46
CA GLN A 35 1.36 6.68 -14.44
C GLN A 35 1.38 6.11 -15.87
N GLU A 36 0.23 6.18 -16.55
CA GLU A 36 -0.08 5.32 -17.70
C GLU A 36 0.72 5.70 -18.95
N SER A 37 1.41 6.84 -18.97
CA SER A 37 1.99 7.37 -20.21
C SER A 37 3.20 6.58 -20.74
N GLN A 38 3.82 5.69 -19.95
CA GLN A 38 4.94 4.84 -20.38
C GLN A 38 5.01 3.46 -19.68
N PHE A 39 3.91 2.95 -19.12
CA PHE A 39 3.94 1.61 -18.51
C PHE A 39 3.84 0.50 -19.56
N ASP A 40 4.98 -0.06 -19.95
CA ASP A 40 5.02 -1.29 -20.75
C ASP A 40 5.02 -2.52 -19.82
N ILE A 41 3.89 -3.23 -19.82
CA ILE A 41 3.71 -4.43 -19.00
C ILE A 41 4.66 -5.57 -19.39
N PHE A 42 5.07 -5.66 -20.67
CA PHE A 42 5.95 -6.71 -21.17
C PHE A 42 7.41 -6.45 -20.78
N ASP A 43 7.82 -5.19 -20.69
CA ASP A 43 9.13 -4.82 -20.17
C ASP A 43 9.19 -4.93 -18.64
N TRP A 44 8.10 -4.57 -17.95
CA TRP A 44 8.01 -4.60 -16.50
C TRP A 44 7.94 -6.01 -15.92
N TYR A 45 7.11 -6.89 -16.48
CA TYR A 45 6.80 -8.18 -15.85
C TYR A 45 8.03 -9.07 -15.64
N PRO A 46 8.99 -9.20 -16.59
CA PRO A 46 10.22 -9.94 -16.36
C PRO A 46 11.06 -9.37 -15.20
N LYS A 47 11.08 -8.05 -15.02
CA LYS A 47 11.79 -7.37 -13.93
C LYS A 47 11.13 -7.65 -12.59
N PHE A 48 9.81 -7.61 -12.56
CA PHE A 48 9.02 -8.00 -11.41
C PHE A 48 9.22 -9.48 -11.04
N GLN A 49 9.27 -10.39 -12.02
CA GLN A 49 9.56 -11.80 -11.79
C GLN A 49 10.96 -12.01 -11.21
N ALA A 50 11.97 -11.31 -11.73
CA ALA A 50 13.33 -11.35 -11.19
C ALA A 50 13.37 -10.91 -9.71
N CYS A 51 12.61 -9.86 -9.36
CA CYS A 51 12.49 -9.40 -7.97
C CYS A 51 11.88 -10.46 -7.05
N LEU A 52 10.79 -11.09 -7.51
CA LEU A 52 10.14 -12.16 -6.76
C LEU A 52 11.09 -13.34 -6.56
N GLN A 53 11.73 -13.79 -7.63
CA GLN A 53 12.64 -14.92 -7.57
C GLN A 53 13.81 -14.62 -6.64
N HIS A 54 14.40 -13.42 -6.72
CA HIS A 54 15.43 -13.00 -5.78
C HIS A 54 14.94 -13.03 -4.33
N PHE A 55 13.74 -12.49 -4.06
CA PHE A 55 13.20 -12.48 -2.70
C PHE A 55 12.99 -13.88 -2.13
N LEU A 56 12.50 -14.81 -2.95
CA LEU A 56 12.25 -16.20 -2.56
C LEU A 56 13.54 -17.02 -2.45
N ASP A 57 14.49 -16.88 -3.37
CA ASP A 57 15.67 -17.74 -3.41
C ASP A 57 16.81 -17.20 -2.53
N HIS A 58 16.89 -15.87 -2.36
CA HIS A 58 18.02 -15.20 -1.70
C HIS A 58 17.59 -14.27 -0.57
N GLY A 59 16.72 -13.30 -0.84
CA GLY A 59 16.36 -12.22 0.08
C GLY A 59 15.91 -12.74 1.43
N GLN A 60 14.87 -13.59 1.47
CA GLN A 60 14.30 -14.16 2.70
C GLN A 60 15.28 -15.01 3.53
N HIS A 61 16.36 -15.49 2.92
CA HIS A 61 17.35 -16.34 3.60
C HIS A 61 18.53 -15.53 4.16
N SER A 62 18.66 -14.25 3.78
CA SER A 62 19.74 -13.40 4.26
C SER A 62 19.53 -12.92 5.70
N LYS A 63 20.63 -12.78 6.46
CA LYS A 63 20.58 -12.29 7.85
C LYS A 63 20.03 -10.87 7.99
N PRO A 64 20.41 -9.90 7.14
CA PRO A 64 19.86 -8.55 7.21
C PRO A 64 18.34 -8.53 7.01
N VAL A 65 17.83 -9.26 6.02
CA VAL A 65 16.37 -9.34 5.75
C VAL A 65 15.63 -10.02 6.90
N GLN A 66 16.16 -11.11 7.45
CA GLN A 66 15.59 -11.76 8.64
C GLN A 66 15.52 -10.82 9.85
N ALA A 67 16.57 -10.01 10.06
CA ALA A 67 16.61 -9.04 11.13
C ALA A 67 15.55 -7.95 10.95
N VAL A 68 15.44 -7.38 9.75
CA VAL A 68 14.39 -6.40 9.43
C VAL A 68 13.00 -7.02 9.60
N ALA A 69 12.76 -8.21 9.04
CA ALA A 69 11.47 -8.89 9.10
C ALA A 69 11.01 -9.17 10.54
N ALA A 70 11.93 -9.64 11.39
CA ALA A 70 11.67 -9.81 12.82
C ALA A 70 11.36 -8.48 13.51
N PHE A 71 12.13 -7.43 13.21
CA PHE A 71 11.98 -6.12 13.83
C PHE A 71 10.66 -5.43 13.49
N VAL A 72 10.20 -5.56 12.24
CA VAL A 72 8.94 -4.96 11.76
C VAL A 72 7.72 -5.89 11.92
N ASN A 73 7.91 -7.03 12.59
CA ASN A 73 6.90 -8.06 12.85
C ASN A 73 6.17 -8.54 11.57
N ILE A 74 6.94 -9.03 10.59
CA ILE A 74 6.41 -9.67 9.38
C ILE A 74 7.09 -11.01 9.13
N ARG A 75 6.30 -12.03 8.81
CA ARG A 75 6.76 -13.39 8.53
C ARG A 75 7.21 -13.48 7.08
N LEU A 76 8.42 -13.99 6.88
CA LEU A 76 8.97 -14.31 5.57
C LEU A 76 8.27 -15.55 4.96
N PRO A 77 8.28 -15.73 3.62
CA PRO A 77 7.55 -16.83 2.98
C PRO A 77 7.92 -18.22 3.52
N ALA A 78 9.21 -18.49 3.72
CA ALA A 78 9.72 -19.76 4.26
C ALA A 78 9.26 -20.05 5.70
N GLN A 79 8.87 -19.02 6.47
CA GLN A 79 8.39 -19.18 7.84
C GLN A 79 6.90 -19.57 7.91
N ARG A 80 6.14 -19.39 6.83
CA ARG A 80 4.69 -19.68 6.81
C ARG A 80 4.37 -21.17 6.90
N GLY A 81 5.28 -22.05 6.46
CA GLY A 81 5.13 -23.51 6.60
C GLY A 81 5.41 -24.05 8.01
N LEU A 82 6.15 -23.31 8.84
CA LEU A 82 6.50 -23.73 10.20
C LEU A 82 5.36 -23.50 11.20
N ALA A 83 4.49 -22.51 10.96
CA ALA A 83 3.34 -22.22 11.81
C ALA A 83 2.26 -23.31 11.79
N MET A 84 2.18 -24.10 10.71
CA MET A 84 1.24 -25.20 10.56
C MET A 84 1.79 -26.55 11.03
N ALA A 85 3.11 -26.64 11.31
CA ALA A 85 3.77 -27.88 11.71
C ALA A 85 3.78 -28.11 13.23
N SER A 86 3.39 -27.10 14.02
CA SER A 86 3.25 -27.20 15.49
C SER A 86 1.99 -27.93 15.95
N ASP A 87 1.00 -28.14 15.07
CA ASP A 87 -0.11 -29.06 15.28
C ASP A 87 0.15 -30.33 14.48
N GLY A 88 0.50 -31.40 15.18
CA GLY A 88 1.00 -32.64 14.59
C GLY A 88 0.06 -33.26 13.57
N ALA A 89 0.37 -33.09 12.28
CA ALA A 89 -0.10 -33.95 11.22
C ALA A 89 0.98 -34.07 10.14
N ALA A 90 1.56 -35.26 10.02
CA ALA A 90 2.35 -35.63 8.87
C ALA A 90 1.45 -35.60 7.62
N ALA A 91 1.79 -34.76 6.64
CA ALA A 91 1.22 -34.87 5.30
C ALA A 91 2.23 -34.45 4.23
N SER A 92 2.78 -35.47 3.59
CA SER A 92 3.38 -35.42 2.27
C SER A 92 2.37 -34.86 1.27
N ASN A 93 2.55 -33.61 0.84
CA ASN A 93 2.31 -33.15 -0.53
C ASN A 93 2.73 -31.69 -0.61
N ARG A 94 3.96 -31.48 -1.09
CA ARG A 94 4.49 -30.15 -1.44
C ARG A 94 3.85 -29.71 -2.75
N ASN A 95 2.52 -29.57 -2.78
CA ASN A 95 1.90 -28.76 -3.80
C ASN A 95 2.19 -27.32 -3.39
N SER A 96 3.19 -26.76 -4.08
CA SER A 96 3.43 -25.33 -4.19
C SER A 96 2.09 -24.60 -4.16
N LEU A 97 1.78 -24.00 -3.01
CA LEU A 97 0.75 -22.98 -2.95
C LEU A 97 1.22 -21.96 -3.98
N SER A 98 0.50 -21.90 -5.09
CA SER A 98 0.62 -20.90 -6.13
C SER A 98 0.24 -19.57 -5.51
N LEU A 99 1.09 -19.04 -4.62
CA LEU A 99 0.97 -17.68 -4.16
C LEU A 99 1.17 -16.81 -5.39
N GLN A 100 0.10 -16.09 -5.77
CA GLN A 100 0.19 -15.09 -6.82
C GLN A 100 1.36 -14.16 -6.49
N PRO A 101 2.35 -13.99 -7.39
CA PRO A 101 3.56 -13.20 -7.16
C PRO A 101 3.33 -11.83 -6.52
N SER A 102 2.29 -11.12 -6.97
CA SER A 102 1.92 -9.78 -6.47
C SER A 102 1.45 -9.81 -5.02
N VAL A 103 0.75 -10.88 -4.62
CA VAL A 103 0.22 -11.07 -3.25
C VAL A 103 1.36 -11.29 -2.24
N ILE A 104 2.51 -11.78 -2.69
CA ILE A 104 3.68 -11.95 -1.82
C ILE A 104 4.33 -10.60 -1.53
N VAL A 105 4.59 -9.78 -2.55
CA VAL A 105 5.48 -8.62 -2.42
C VAL A 105 4.81 -7.43 -1.72
N VAL A 106 3.55 -7.14 -2.04
CA VAL A 106 2.83 -5.94 -1.55
C VAL A 106 2.82 -5.84 -0.01
N PRO A 107 2.51 -6.89 0.77
CA PRO A 107 2.54 -6.80 2.22
C PRO A 107 3.91 -6.41 2.80
N TYR A 108 5.02 -6.84 2.20
CA TYR A 108 6.35 -6.45 2.65
C TYR A 108 6.63 -4.98 2.33
N ILE A 109 6.30 -4.53 1.12
CA ILE A 109 6.46 -3.11 0.74
C ILE A 109 5.66 -2.22 1.72
N ARG A 110 4.39 -2.55 1.96
CA ARG A 110 3.54 -1.84 2.94
C ARG A 110 4.18 -1.75 4.31
N ARG A 111 4.69 -2.87 4.82
CA ARG A 111 5.30 -2.92 6.14
C ARG A 111 6.61 -2.12 6.20
N LEU A 112 7.45 -2.22 5.18
CA LEU A 112 8.71 -1.47 5.09
C LEU A 112 8.46 0.04 5.02
N VAL A 113 7.51 0.49 4.19
CA VAL A 113 7.14 1.91 4.06
C VAL A 113 6.63 2.46 5.39
N ALA A 114 5.62 1.82 5.99
CA ALA A 114 5.00 2.32 7.21
C ALA A 114 5.95 2.33 8.43
N THR A 115 6.95 1.45 8.46
CA THR A 115 7.99 1.40 9.52
C THR A 115 9.25 2.20 9.17
N GLY A 116 9.35 2.75 7.96
CA GLY A 116 10.50 3.51 7.47
C GLY A 116 11.76 2.68 7.19
N PHE A 117 11.59 1.41 6.80
CA PHE A 117 12.64 0.48 6.34
C PHE A 117 12.62 0.31 4.82
N ASP A 118 12.27 1.36 4.08
CA ASP A 118 12.10 1.34 2.63
C ASP A 118 13.25 2.05 1.87
N SER A 119 14.44 2.11 2.47
CA SER A 119 15.61 2.68 1.81
C SER A 119 16.07 1.83 0.61
N PRO A 120 16.75 2.42 -0.41
CA PRO A 120 17.26 1.68 -1.56
C PRO A 120 18.09 0.44 -1.20
N ALA A 121 18.90 0.51 -0.14
CA ALA A 121 19.72 -0.60 0.32
C ALA A 121 18.87 -1.75 0.91
N VAL A 122 17.79 -1.43 1.64
CA VAL A 122 16.89 -2.45 2.19
C VAL A 122 16.05 -3.07 1.07
N LEU A 123 15.51 -2.26 0.15
CA LEU A 123 14.75 -2.77 -0.99
C LEU A 123 15.60 -3.67 -1.89
N HIS A 124 16.85 -3.29 -2.13
CA HIS A 124 17.83 -4.14 -2.81
C HIS A 124 18.08 -5.45 -2.08
N GLY A 125 18.27 -5.41 -0.75
CA GLY A 125 18.46 -6.63 0.04
C GLY A 125 17.27 -7.58 0.03
N PHE A 126 16.04 -7.06 -0.08
CA PHE A 126 14.83 -7.87 -0.20
C PHE A 126 14.61 -8.39 -1.62
N PHE A 127 14.77 -7.54 -2.64
CA PHE A 127 14.24 -7.78 -3.99
C PHE A 127 15.30 -7.82 -5.10
N GLY A 128 16.58 -7.66 -4.78
CA GLY A 128 17.68 -7.75 -5.74
C GLY A 128 17.85 -6.52 -6.63
N ASP A 129 18.71 -6.60 -7.64
CA ASP A 129 19.14 -5.47 -8.46
C ASP A 129 18.02 -4.84 -9.30
N GLU A 130 17.06 -5.64 -9.74
CA GLU A 130 15.95 -5.22 -10.61
C GLU A 130 14.81 -4.52 -9.84
N TRP A 131 14.93 -4.35 -8.52
CA TRP A 131 13.88 -3.75 -7.69
C TRP A 131 13.35 -2.40 -8.20
N PRO A 132 14.17 -1.46 -8.74
CA PRO A 132 13.66 -0.17 -9.18
C PRO A 132 12.66 -0.30 -10.31
N GLN A 133 12.92 -1.18 -11.29
CA GLN A 133 11.99 -1.39 -12.40
C GLN A 133 10.91 -2.42 -12.06
N GLY A 134 11.20 -3.43 -11.24
CA GLY A 134 10.25 -4.51 -10.95
C GLY A 134 9.21 -4.15 -9.90
N ILE A 135 9.61 -3.55 -8.78
CA ILE A 135 8.69 -3.23 -7.66
C ILE A 135 8.64 -1.74 -7.30
N GLY A 136 9.45 -0.90 -7.95
CA GLY A 136 9.54 0.54 -7.67
C GLY A 136 8.19 1.24 -7.71
N ALA A 137 7.35 0.93 -8.70
CA ALA A 137 6.02 1.51 -8.78
C ALA A 137 5.10 1.15 -7.60
N PHE A 138 5.20 -0.08 -7.06
CA PHE A 138 4.46 -0.46 -5.85
C PHE A 138 4.99 0.29 -4.62
N HIS A 139 6.31 0.45 -4.53
CA HIS A 139 6.96 1.21 -3.46
C HIS A 139 6.56 2.68 -3.48
N GLU A 140 6.64 3.35 -4.63
CA GLU A 140 6.23 4.73 -4.80
C GLU A 140 4.74 4.94 -4.54
N SER A 141 3.89 4.06 -5.06
CA SER A 141 2.44 4.09 -4.83
C SER A 141 2.13 3.98 -3.33
N GLU A 142 2.78 3.05 -2.63
CA GLU A 142 2.56 2.86 -1.21
C GLU A 142 3.07 4.04 -0.38
N ARG A 143 4.18 4.69 -0.76
CA ARG A 143 4.63 5.93 -0.10
C ARG A 143 3.61 7.05 -0.23
N ARG A 144 3.01 7.24 -1.41
CA ARG A 144 1.92 8.22 -1.61
C ARG A 144 0.68 7.87 -0.79
N ASN A 145 0.32 6.58 -0.74
CA ASN A 145 -0.79 6.09 0.09
C ASN A 145 -0.56 6.41 1.57
N TYR A 146 0.65 6.18 2.06
CA TYR A 146 1.00 6.42 3.45
C TYR A 146 1.05 7.92 3.80
N LEU A 147 1.54 8.78 2.89
CA LEU A 147 1.44 10.24 3.04
C LEU A 147 -0.02 10.67 3.24
N PHE A 148 -0.92 10.18 2.37
CA PHE A 148 -2.33 10.51 2.46
C PHE A 148 -2.98 10.01 3.73
N ALA A 149 -2.79 8.73 4.06
CA ALA A 149 -3.33 8.13 5.28
C ALA A 149 -2.89 8.90 6.55
N SER A 150 -1.63 9.34 6.59
CA SER A 150 -1.11 10.12 7.71
C SER A 150 -1.70 11.54 7.81
N LYS A 151 -2.21 12.08 6.71
CA LYS A 151 -2.84 13.41 6.62
C LYS A 151 -4.36 13.36 6.90
N SER A 152 -5.03 12.27 6.52
CA SER A 152 -6.50 12.20 6.47
C SER A 152 -7.16 11.53 7.67
N ASP A 153 -6.47 10.64 8.38
CA ASP A 153 -7.05 9.82 9.46
C ASP A 153 -6.22 9.90 10.75
N ASN A 154 -6.82 9.42 11.85
CA ASN A 154 -6.11 9.34 13.12
C ASN A 154 -5.09 8.19 13.14
N TRP A 155 -4.05 8.37 13.95
CA TRP A 155 -2.96 7.42 14.14
C TRP A 155 -3.41 5.96 14.35
N LEU A 156 -4.45 5.73 15.16
CA LEU A 156 -4.89 4.38 15.50
C LEU A 156 -5.54 3.68 14.30
N LYS A 157 -6.35 4.39 13.52
CA LYS A 157 -6.93 3.86 12.27
C LYS A 157 -5.84 3.55 11.24
N VAL A 158 -4.89 4.45 11.04
CA VAL A 158 -3.77 4.24 10.12
C VAL A 158 -2.99 3.00 10.55
N LYS A 159 -2.64 2.89 11.84
CA LYS A 159 -1.94 1.72 12.38
C LYS A 159 -2.71 0.41 12.09
N ASN A 160 -4.02 0.39 12.36
CA ASN A 160 -4.85 -0.79 12.13
C ASN A 160 -4.92 -1.18 10.64
N ALA A 161 -4.83 -0.23 9.71
CA ALA A 161 -4.81 -0.49 8.27
C ALA A 161 -3.51 -1.15 7.77
N TYR A 162 -2.46 -1.18 8.60
CA TYR A 162 -1.20 -1.87 8.33
C TYR A 162 -1.02 -3.18 9.12
N ASP A 163 -1.95 -3.51 10.02
CA ASP A 163 -1.96 -4.82 10.68
C ASP A 163 -2.29 -5.93 9.65
N MET A 164 -1.72 -7.12 9.88
CA MET A 164 -1.90 -8.30 9.03
C MET A 164 -2.46 -9.46 9.86
N GLU A 165 -2.97 -10.48 9.16
CA GLU A 165 -3.46 -11.72 9.74
C GLU A 165 -2.34 -12.50 10.49
N ASP A 166 -2.73 -13.50 11.28
CA ASP A 166 -1.84 -14.36 12.07
C ASP A 166 -0.96 -13.63 13.12
N GLY A 167 -1.47 -12.52 13.69
CA GLY A 167 -0.78 -11.78 14.75
C GLY A 167 0.37 -10.89 14.26
N GLN A 168 0.51 -10.68 12.95
CA GLN A 168 1.49 -9.79 12.35
C GLN A 168 1.03 -8.32 12.44
N THR A 169 0.93 -7.80 13.66
CA THR A 169 0.60 -6.39 13.92
C THR A 169 1.78 -5.49 13.62
N ILE A 170 1.53 -4.28 13.10
CA ILE A 170 2.58 -3.29 12.90
C ILE A 170 3.06 -2.77 14.26
N PRO A 171 4.37 -2.85 14.57
CA PRO A 171 4.87 -2.53 15.91
C PRO A 171 4.87 -1.02 16.18
N PHE A 172 5.15 -0.20 15.16
CA PHE A 172 5.16 1.25 15.21
C PHE A 172 5.01 1.81 13.79
N LEU A 173 4.60 3.08 13.67
CA LEU A 173 4.69 3.80 12.39
C LEU A 173 5.82 4.83 12.46
N ARG A 174 6.40 5.17 11.31
CA ARG A 174 7.43 6.20 11.21
C ARG A 174 7.04 7.24 10.14
N PRO A 175 7.25 8.53 10.37
CA PRO A 175 7.16 9.52 9.30
C PRO A 175 8.08 9.13 8.13
N LEU A 176 7.64 9.34 6.89
CA LEU A 176 8.44 9.01 5.72
C LEU A 176 9.75 9.77 5.73
N GLN A 177 10.82 9.06 5.36
CA GLN A 177 12.15 9.62 5.26
C GLN A 177 12.43 10.00 3.80
N ASN A 178 13.26 11.03 3.61
CA ASN A 178 13.73 11.51 2.30
C ASN A 178 12.59 11.85 1.32
N VAL A 179 11.47 12.37 1.83
CA VAL A 179 10.37 12.82 0.98
C VAL A 179 10.83 14.05 0.21
N THR A 180 10.69 14.01 -1.11
CA THR A 180 11.02 15.15 -1.99
C THR A 180 9.79 16.02 -2.22
N GLU A 181 9.97 17.31 -2.51
CA GLU A 181 8.84 18.20 -2.84
C GLU A 181 8.02 17.65 -4.01
N LYS A 182 8.70 17.13 -5.03
CA LYS A 182 8.07 16.47 -6.19
C LYS A 182 7.18 15.28 -5.78
N GLU A 183 7.59 14.52 -4.77
CA GLU A 183 6.79 13.39 -4.25
C GLU A 183 5.53 13.88 -3.53
N ILE A 184 5.64 14.99 -2.77
CA ILE A 184 4.50 15.63 -2.11
C ILE A 184 3.52 16.16 -3.16
N GLU A 185 3.98 16.95 -4.12
CA GLU A 185 3.16 17.51 -5.19
C GLU A 185 2.48 16.42 -6.03
N ALA A 186 3.21 15.34 -6.37
CA ALA A 186 2.65 14.20 -7.09
C ALA A 186 1.58 13.49 -6.26
N ALA A 187 1.82 13.27 -4.95
CA ALA A 187 0.80 12.71 -4.08
C ALA A 187 -0.45 13.60 -4.04
N GLU A 188 -0.29 14.89 -3.73
CA GLU A 188 -1.42 15.82 -3.63
C GLU A 188 -2.22 15.91 -4.94
N THR A 189 -1.54 16.01 -6.08
CA THR A 189 -2.19 16.05 -7.41
C THR A 189 -3.02 14.79 -7.65
N SER A 190 -2.42 13.60 -7.47
CA SER A 190 -3.11 12.34 -7.72
C SER A 190 -4.30 12.12 -6.77
N TRP A 191 -4.19 12.56 -5.52
CA TRP A 191 -5.30 12.48 -4.56
C TRP A 191 -6.41 13.48 -4.89
N SER A 192 -6.07 14.71 -5.27
CA SER A 192 -7.04 15.72 -5.71
C SER A 192 -7.82 15.28 -6.94
N GLU A 193 -7.18 14.67 -7.93
CA GLU A 193 -7.84 14.09 -9.09
C GLU A 193 -8.80 12.95 -8.71
N TRP A 194 -8.38 12.03 -7.85
CA TRP A 194 -9.21 10.92 -7.41
C TRP A 194 -10.44 11.39 -6.61
N LEU A 195 -10.25 12.33 -5.68
CA LEU A 195 -11.37 12.93 -4.93
C LEU A 195 -12.34 13.67 -5.86
N ALA A 196 -11.85 14.31 -6.91
CA ALA A 196 -12.70 14.94 -7.92
C ALA A 196 -13.54 13.90 -8.71
N VAL A 197 -13.02 12.68 -8.93
CA VAL A 197 -13.80 11.57 -9.52
C VAL A 197 -14.88 11.07 -8.56
N GLN A 198 -14.60 11.04 -7.25
CA GLN A 198 -15.60 10.70 -6.23
C GLN A 198 -16.73 11.74 -6.17
N ASP A 199 -16.40 13.02 -6.36
CA ASP A 199 -17.37 14.13 -6.38
C ASP A 199 -18.40 14.00 -7.53
N TRP A 200 -18.05 13.30 -8.62
CA TRP A 200 -19.00 12.99 -9.72
C TRP A 200 -20.19 12.12 -9.28
N MET A 201 -20.09 11.42 -8.16
CA MET A 201 -21.18 10.61 -7.60
C MET A 201 -22.15 11.42 -6.72
N LEU A 202 -21.89 12.71 -6.48
CA LEU A 202 -22.71 13.60 -5.65
C LEU A 202 -23.12 14.92 -6.34
N GLY A 203 -22.57 15.22 -7.53
CA GLY A 203 -22.88 16.44 -8.30
C GLY A 203 -24.06 16.32 -9.29
N PRO A 204 -24.47 17.42 -9.98
CA PRO A 204 -25.59 17.46 -10.94
C PRO A 204 -25.52 16.46 -12.11
N ARG A 205 -24.40 15.77 -12.28
CA ARG A 205 -24.13 14.77 -13.34
C ARG A 205 -24.27 13.32 -12.85
N ALA A 206 -24.75 13.09 -11.63
CA ALA A 206 -24.99 11.75 -11.10
C ALA A 206 -26.02 10.99 -11.96
N PRO A 207 -25.82 9.69 -12.27
CA PRO A 207 -26.79 8.88 -13.00
C PRO A 207 -28.08 8.76 -12.18
N GLY A 208 -29.09 9.55 -12.54
CA GLY A 208 -30.37 9.66 -11.82
C GLY A 208 -30.85 11.09 -11.58
N ALA A 209 -29.97 12.10 -11.69
CA ALA A 209 -30.36 13.50 -11.51
C ALA A 209 -31.23 14.06 -12.66
N ALA A 210 -31.25 13.39 -13.83
CA ALA A 210 -31.97 13.80 -15.03
C ALA A 210 -33.24 12.95 -15.29
N GLY A 211 -34.08 12.75 -14.26
CA GLY A 211 -35.22 11.85 -14.38
C GLY A 211 -36.47 12.19 -13.58
N ASN A 212 -36.67 13.43 -13.13
CA ASN A 212 -37.95 13.80 -12.52
C ASN A 212 -38.31 15.30 -12.61
N ALA A 213 -37.93 15.94 -13.72
CA ALA A 213 -38.32 17.31 -14.02
C ALA A 213 -38.87 17.42 -15.45
N ASP A 214 -39.83 16.56 -15.79
CA ASP A 214 -40.70 16.76 -16.95
C ASP A 214 -42.00 15.95 -16.74
N GLY A 215 -43.11 16.66 -16.49
CA GLY A 215 -44.46 16.11 -16.70
C GLY A 215 -45.46 16.32 -15.55
N VAL A 216 -46.21 17.43 -15.65
CA VAL A 216 -47.65 17.63 -15.34
C VAL A 216 -48.24 17.05 -14.05
#